data_AF-A0A679K2B5-F1
#
_entry.id   AF-A0A679K2B5-F1
#
_cell.length_a   1.000
_cell.length_b   1.000
_cell.length_c   1.000
_cell.angle_alpha   90.00
_cell.angle_beta   90.00
_cell.angle_gamma   90.00
#
_symmetry.space_group_name_H-M   'P 1'
#
loop_
_entity.id
_entity.type
_entity.pdbx_description
1 polymer ?
#
loop_
_entity_poly.entity_id
_entity_poly.type
_entity_poly.pdbx_seq_one_letter_code
_entity_poly.pdbx_strand_id
1 'polypeptide(L)'
;METAELFASAEPHDPETLNILVDAFEGAWSEIEKRYEGRPRLRDEARPRLADAVLKVVNDGARVPANIKESALLILAIEDSNLR
;
A
#
# COMPACT_ATOMS: atom_id res chain seq x y z
N MET A 1 -1.15 -13.65 5.90
CA MET A 1 -0.93 -13.08 4.58
C MET A 1 0.26 -12.17 4.69
N GLU A 2 1.39 -12.63 4.18
CA GLU A 2 2.63 -11.89 4.13
C GLU A 2 2.51 -10.79 3.06
N THR A 3 3.06 -9.59 3.31
CA THR A 3 2.95 -8.44 2.40
C THR A 3 3.48 -8.79 0.99
N ALA A 4 4.53 -9.62 0.91
CA ALA A 4 5.09 -10.10 -0.35
C ALA A 4 4.10 -10.97 -1.15
N GLU A 5 3.28 -11.79 -0.50
CA GLU A 5 2.26 -12.63 -1.17
C GLU A 5 1.18 -11.76 -1.83
N LEU A 6 0.84 -10.63 -1.21
CA LEU A 6 -0.17 -9.71 -1.73
C LEU A 6 0.25 -9.13 -3.08
N PHE A 7 1.53 -8.76 -3.24
CA PHE A 7 2.06 -8.23 -4.49
C PHE A 7 2.39 -9.32 -5.51
N ALA A 8 2.94 -10.46 -5.07
CA ALA A 8 3.22 -11.59 -5.96
C ALA A 8 1.95 -12.17 -6.59
N SER A 9 0.81 -12.08 -5.89
CA SER A 9 -0.50 -12.46 -6.44
C SER A 9 -1.08 -11.44 -7.43
N ALA A 10 -0.63 -10.18 -7.38
CA ALA A 10 -1.17 -9.12 -8.23
C ALA A 10 -0.55 -9.16 -9.63
N GLU A 11 0.79 -9.14 -9.71
CA GLU A 11 1.54 -9.21 -10.98
C GLU A 11 2.93 -9.87 -10.78
N PRO A 12 3.50 -10.51 -11.83
CA PRO A 12 4.86 -11.01 -11.77
C PRO A 12 5.85 -9.83 -11.77
N HIS A 13 6.38 -9.52 -10.60
CA HIS A 13 7.42 -8.52 -10.42
C HIS A 13 8.80 -9.20 -10.28
N ASP A 14 9.84 -8.53 -10.77
CA ASP A 14 11.21 -8.92 -10.45
C ASP A 14 11.50 -8.74 -8.94
N PRO A 15 12.48 -9.46 -8.37
CA PRO A 15 12.76 -9.41 -6.93
C PRO A 15 13.09 -8.01 -6.40
N GLU A 16 13.68 -7.14 -7.22
CA GLU A 16 13.99 -5.76 -6.83
C GLU A 16 12.72 -4.93 -6.71
N THR A 17 11.83 -5.02 -7.70
CA THR A 17 10.51 -4.38 -7.66
C THR A 17 9.68 -4.87 -6.47
N LEU A 18 9.70 -6.18 -6.16
CA LEU A 18 9.02 -6.72 -4.97
C LEU A 18 9.54 -6.10 -3.67
N ASN A 19 10.86 -5.95 -3.52
CA ASN A 19 11.43 -5.32 -2.33
C ASN A 19 10.99 -3.85 -2.19
N ILE A 20 10.94 -3.11 -3.30
CA ILE A 20 10.47 -1.71 -3.31
C ILE A 20 8.99 -1.64 -2.90
N LEU A 21 8.15 -2.53 -3.42
CA LEU A 21 6.72 -2.59 -3.11
C LEU A 21 6.49 -2.92 -1.63
N VAL A 22 7.19 -3.93 -1.11
CA VAL A 22 7.09 -4.34 0.31
C VAL A 22 7.55 -3.21 1.23
N ASP A 23 8.70 -2.60 0.98
CA ASP A 23 9.24 -1.52 1.82
C ASP A 23 8.31 -0.30 1.83
N ALA A 24 7.82 0.13 0.66
CA ALA A 24 6.88 1.23 0.57
C ALA A 24 5.55 0.92 1.28
N PHE A 25 5.04 -0.30 1.15
CA PHE A 25 3.81 -0.72 1.81
C PHE A 25 3.96 -0.78 3.33
N GLU A 26 5.01 -1.42 3.84
CA GLU A 26 5.22 -1.56 5.28
C GLU A 26 5.46 -0.20 5.93
N GLY A 27 6.23 0.66 5.27
CA GLY A 27 6.42 2.05 5.69
C GLY A 27 5.10 2.82 5.75
N ALA A 28 4.25 2.73 4.71
CA ALA A 28 2.96 3.41 4.69
C ALA A 28 2.01 2.85 5.75
N TRP A 29 1.94 1.52 5.88
CA TRP A 29 1.06 0.84 6.82
C TRP A 29 1.42 1.19 8.27
N SER A 30 2.70 1.21 8.64
CA SER A 30 3.14 1.57 9.99
C SER A 30 2.71 2.98 10.41
N GLU A 31 2.60 3.92 9.47
CA GLU A 31 2.14 5.28 9.76
C GLU A 31 0.64 5.38 10.05
N ILE A 32 -0.17 4.48 9.47
CA ILE A 32 -1.63 4.57 9.54
C ILE A 32 -2.28 3.46 10.38
N GLU A 33 -1.57 2.38 10.70
CA GLU A 33 -2.16 1.21 11.36
C GLU A 33 -2.85 1.54 12.68
N LYS A 34 -2.28 2.48 13.45
CA LYS A 34 -2.85 2.93 14.73
C LYS A 34 -4.22 3.61 14.57
N ARG A 35 -4.52 4.15 13.39
CA ARG A 35 -5.85 4.76 13.10
C ARG A 35 -6.96 3.72 13.02
N TYR A 36 -6.61 2.46 12.79
CA TYR A 36 -7.54 1.34 12.67
C TYR A 36 -7.60 0.49 13.95
N GLU A 37 -6.92 0.90 15.03
CA GLU A 37 -7.00 0.22 16.32
C GLU A 37 -8.46 0.20 16.82
N GLY A 38 -8.91 -0.98 17.26
CA GLY A 38 -10.30 -1.21 17.65
C GLY A 38 -11.31 -1.24 16.49
N ARG A 39 -10.86 -1.16 15.22
CA ARG A 39 -11.71 -1.15 14.02
C ARG A 39 -11.28 -2.22 13.00
N PRO A 40 -11.38 -3.52 13.34
CA PRO A 40 -10.83 -4.60 12.52
C PRO A 40 -11.38 -4.64 11.09
N ARG A 41 -12.68 -4.36 10.89
CA ARG A 41 -13.26 -4.32 9.53
C ARG A 41 -12.62 -3.25 8.64
N LEU A 42 -12.45 -2.03 9.16
CA LEU A 42 -11.81 -0.95 8.41
C LEU A 42 -10.33 -1.23 8.17
N ARG A 43 -9.66 -1.89 9.12
CA ARG A 43 -8.28 -2.35 8.94
C ARG A 43 -8.17 -3.32 7.76
N ASP A 44 -9.07 -4.30 7.71
CA ASP A 44 -9.08 -5.35 6.67
C ASP A 44 -9.45 -4.80 5.30
N GLU A 45 -10.25 -3.73 5.23
CA GLU A 45 -10.58 -3.02 3.98
C GLU A 45 -9.47 -2.06 3.52
N ALA A 46 -8.79 -1.36 4.45
CA ALA A 46 -7.76 -0.38 4.11
C ALA A 46 -6.47 -1.04 3.62
N ARG A 47 -6.14 -2.23 4.13
CA ARG A 47 -4.91 -2.94 3.80
C ARG A 47 -4.77 -3.30 2.30
N PRO A 48 -5.76 -3.92 1.64
CA PRO A 48 -5.70 -4.18 0.20
C PRO A 48 -5.73 -2.89 -0.62
N ARG A 49 -6.51 -1.87 -0.22
CA ARG A 49 -6.53 -0.57 -0.91
C ARG A 49 -5.17 0.13 -0.90
N LEU A 50 -4.45 0.06 0.23
CA LEU A 50 -3.10 0.57 0.32
C LEU A 50 -2.15 -0.17 -0.63
N ALA A 51 -2.29 -1.49 -0.77
CA ALA A 51 -1.48 -2.26 -1.71
C ALA A 51 -1.78 -1.88 -3.16
N ASP A 52 -3.05 -1.71 -3.53
CA ASP A 52 -3.45 -1.21 -4.85
C ASP A 52 -2.88 0.19 -5.12
N ALA A 53 -2.89 1.07 -4.12
CA ALA A 53 -2.30 2.40 -4.23
C ALA A 53 -0.77 2.35 -4.43
N VAL A 54 -0.07 1.48 -3.72
CA VAL A 54 1.38 1.25 -3.89
C VAL A 54 1.69 0.71 -5.29
N LEU A 55 0.92 -0.27 -5.78
CA LEU A 55 1.06 -0.82 -7.13
C LEU A 55 0.85 0.25 -8.20
N LYS A 56 -0.21 1.06 -8.06
CA LYS A 56 -0.53 2.14 -9.00
C LYS A 56 0.64 3.11 -9.14
N VAL A 57 1.24 3.53 -8.03
CA VAL A 57 2.35 4.49 -8.05
C VAL A 57 3.62 3.89 -8.68
N VAL A 58 3.89 2.61 -8.43
CA VAL A 58 5.01 1.91 -9.09
C VAL A 58 4.77 1.76 -10.59
N ASN A 59 3.55 1.42 -11.00
CA ASN A 59 3.16 1.28 -12.40
C ASN A 59 3.21 2.62 -13.15
N ASP A 60 3.02 3.74 -12.46
CA ASP A 60 3.24 5.10 -13.00
C ASP A 60 4.75 5.46 -13.13
N GLY A 61 5.65 4.52 -12.84
CA GLY A 61 7.09 4.64 -13.06
C GLY A 61 7.90 5.07 -11.83
N ALA A 62 7.27 5.21 -10.66
CA ALA A 62 8.01 5.53 -9.44
C ALA A 62 8.87 4.34 -8.98
N ARG A 63 10.14 4.63 -8.62
CA ARG A 63 11.10 3.61 -8.16
C ARG A 63 11.70 3.91 -6.79
N VAL A 64 11.33 5.04 -6.18
CA VAL A 64 11.84 5.47 -4.88
C VAL A 64 10.81 5.11 -3.80
N PRO A 65 11.14 4.21 -2.84
CA PRO A 65 10.18 3.74 -1.83
C PRO A 65 9.50 4.87 -1.04
N ALA A 66 10.26 5.91 -0.67
CA ALA A 66 9.71 7.07 0.05
C ALA A 66 8.62 7.80 -0.74
N ASN A 67 8.84 8.05 -2.04
CA ASN A 67 7.87 8.73 -2.90
C ASN A 67 6.63 7.84 -3.14
N ILE A 68 6.84 6.53 -3.27
CA ILE A 68 5.77 5.55 -3.44
C ILE A 68 4.89 5.54 -2.19
N LYS A 69 5.51 5.47 -1.01
CA LYS A 69 4.85 5.54 0.29
C LYS A 69 3.99 6.80 0.42
N GLU A 70 4.56 7.99 0.20
CA GLU A 70 3.85 9.27 0.33
C GLU A 70 2.67 9.36 -0.64
N SER A 71 2.88 8.96 -1.89
CA SER A 71 1.83 8.97 -2.92
C SER A 71 0.72 7.96 -2.61
N ALA A 72 1.06 6.76 -2.14
CA ALA A 72 0.08 5.73 -1.78
C ALA A 72 -0.79 6.17 -0.59
N LEU A 73 -0.20 6.83 0.41
CA LEU A 73 -0.95 7.42 1.53
C LEU A 73 -1.92 8.51 1.07
N LEU A 74 -1.51 9.34 0.10
CA LEU A 74 -2.39 10.36 -0.48
C LEU A 74 -3.55 9.74 -1.26
N ILE A 75 -3.28 8.73 -2.07
CA ILE A 75 -4.32 7.99 -2.83
C ILE A 75 -5.34 7.39 -1.85
N LEU A 76 -4.88 6.66 -0.83
CA LEU A 76 -5.76 6.05 0.16
C LEU A 76 -6.62 7.10 0.89
N ALA A 77 -6.03 8.24 1.25
CA ALA A 77 -6.77 9.33 1.91
C ALA A 77 -7.86 9.94 1.01
N ILE A 78 -7.60 10.06 -0.30
CA ILE A 78 -8.58 10.52 -1.30
C ILE A 78 -9.71 9.49 -1.44
N GLU A 79 -9.37 8.22 -1.55
CA GLU A 79 -10.34 7.12 -1.69
C GLU A 79 -11.24 6.99 -0.46
N ASP A 80 -10.67 7.06 0.75
CA ASP A 80 -11.42 7.05 2.00
C ASP A 80 -12.35 8.27 2.15
N SER A 81 -11.98 9.41 1.56
CA SER A 81 -12.81 10.63 1.58
C SER A 81 -14.01 10.54 0.64
N ASN A 82 -13.90 9.77 -0.45
CA ASN A 82 -14.98 9.56 -1.42
C ASN A 82 -16.01 8.50 -0.99
N LEU A 83 -15.74 7.77 0.11
CA LEU A 83 -16.59 6.72 0.65
C LEU A 83 -17.48 7.18 1.83
N ARG A 84 -17.41 8.47 2.20
CA ARG A 84 -18.22 9.09 3.27
C ARG A 84 -19.48 9.75 2.71
#